data_AF-A0A7U9SGT3-F1
#
_entry.id   AF-A0A7U9SGT3-F1
#
_cell.length_a   1.000
_cell.length_b   1.000
_cell.length_c   1.000
_cell.angle_alpha   90.00
_cell.angle_beta   90.00
_cell.angle_gamma   90.00
#
_symmetry.space_group_name_H-M   'P 1'
#
loop_
_entity.id
_entity.type
_entity.pdbx_description
1 polymer ?
#
loop_
_entity_poly.entity_id
_entity_poly.type
_entity_poly.pdbx_seq_one_letter_code
_entity_poly.pdbx_strand_id
1 'polypeptide(L)'
;METLAGLPKICPHFHLSLQSGCDATLKRMNRRYTSKEYYEKCMLLRKYFTRPALTTDVIVGFPGETKEEFEQSKAFIDKVDFYETHVFKYSKREGTKAAAMKDQVPEEMKACRSNELLLLSRKKQAAYEEELIGTVQEVLMEEELLVDGERYQTGHTREYVKVGQKIGENRINELVNVEIESRLQIIH
;
A
#
# COMPACT_ATOMS: atom_id res chain seq x y z
N MET A 1 8.00 -15.19 -13.01
CA MET A 1 8.11 -14.87 -11.57
C MET A 1 9.40 -15.40 -10.99
N GLU A 2 9.72 -16.69 -11.17
CA GLU A 2 10.96 -17.30 -10.68
C GLU A 2 12.24 -16.57 -11.13
N THR A 3 12.34 -16.21 -12.41
CA THR A 3 13.48 -15.42 -12.93
C THR A 3 13.55 -14.01 -12.34
N LEU A 4 12.41 -13.39 -12.00
CA LEU A 4 12.36 -12.04 -11.43
C LEU A 4 12.72 -12.05 -9.94
N ALA A 5 12.27 -13.07 -9.20
CA ALA A 5 12.56 -13.22 -7.78
C ALA A 5 14.04 -13.51 -7.50
N GLY A 6 14.73 -14.18 -8.43
CA GLY A 6 16.18 -14.40 -8.35
C GLY A 6 17.04 -13.19 -8.69
N LEU A 7 16.47 -12.06 -9.12
CA LEU A 7 17.24 -10.86 -9.46
C LEU A 7 17.44 -9.98 -8.20
N PRO A 8 18.68 -9.81 -7.72
CA PRO A 8 18.94 -9.02 -6.51
C PRO A 8 18.58 -7.54 -6.67
N LYS A 9 18.49 -7.05 -7.92
CA LYS A 9 18.11 -5.66 -8.22
C LYS A 9 16.61 -5.37 -8.12
N ILE A 10 15.78 -6.41 -7.98
CA ILE A 10 14.33 -6.22 -7.84
C ILE A 10 14.03 -5.99 -6.37
N CYS A 11 13.49 -4.82 -6.05
CA CYS A 11 12.92 -4.52 -4.76
C CYS A 11 11.53 -5.17 -4.64
N PRO A 12 11.22 -5.92 -3.57
CA PRO A 12 9.94 -6.61 -3.40
C PRO A 12 8.81 -5.66 -2.97
N HIS A 13 8.73 -4.50 -3.63
CA HIS A 13 7.66 -3.52 -3.47
C HIS A 13 6.86 -3.45 -4.78
N PHE A 14 5.59 -3.83 -4.73
CA PHE A 14 4.74 -3.97 -5.91
C PHE A 14 3.47 -3.14 -5.78
N HIS A 15 3.35 -2.15 -6.65
CA HIS A 15 2.12 -1.39 -6.82
C HIS A 15 1.20 -2.05 -7.86
N LEU A 16 0.02 -2.49 -7.44
CA LEU A 16 -0.96 -3.18 -8.27
C LEU A 16 -2.29 -2.44 -8.24
N SER A 17 -2.70 -1.78 -9.33
CA SER A 17 -3.93 -0.98 -9.33
C SER A 17 -5.20 -1.85 -9.28
N LEU A 18 -5.89 -1.89 -8.13
CA LEU A 18 -7.13 -2.65 -7.92
C LEU A 18 -8.37 -1.86 -8.35
N GLN A 19 -8.47 -0.60 -7.92
CA GLN A 19 -9.60 0.33 -8.05
C GLN A 19 -10.82 -0.01 -7.19
N SER A 20 -11.27 -1.26 -7.17
CA SER A 20 -12.33 -1.74 -6.28
C SER A 20 -12.18 -3.25 -6.07
N GLY A 21 -12.48 -3.74 -4.86
CA GLY A 21 -12.52 -5.17 -4.55
C GLY A 21 -13.83 -5.85 -4.92
N CYS A 22 -14.79 -5.14 -5.52
CA CYS A 22 -16.09 -5.68 -5.93
C CYS A 22 -16.19 -5.82 -7.46
N ASP A 23 -16.49 -7.02 -7.95
CA ASP A 23 -16.57 -7.33 -9.39
C ASP A 23 -17.64 -6.51 -10.13
N ALA A 24 -18.77 -6.20 -9.48
CA ALA A 24 -19.82 -5.37 -10.07
C ALA A 24 -19.33 -3.93 -10.30
N THR A 25 -18.65 -3.35 -9.31
CA THR A 25 -18.02 -2.02 -9.43
C THR A 25 -16.89 -2.03 -10.45
N LEU A 26 -16.02 -3.04 -10.45
CA LEU A 26 -14.95 -3.21 -11.44
C LEU A 26 -15.50 -3.24 -12.87
N LYS A 27 -16.60 -3.97 -13.08
CA LYS A 27 -17.29 -4.02 -14.38
C LYS A 27 -17.82 -2.66 -14.80
N ARG A 28 -18.42 -1.89 -13.89
CA ARG A 28 -18.87 -0.50 -14.17
C ARG A 28 -17.69 0.44 -14.45
N MET A 29 -16.53 0.20 -13.83
CA MET A 29 -15.26 0.88 -14.13
C MET A 29 -14.59 0.39 -15.43
N ASN A 30 -15.22 -0.52 -16.17
CA ASN A 30 -14.70 -1.11 -17.42
C ASN A 30 -13.36 -1.86 -17.24
N ARG A 31 -13.16 -2.49 -16.07
CA ARG A 31 -12.00 -3.37 -15.83
C ARG A 31 -12.26 -4.75 -16.42
N ARG A 32 -11.22 -5.35 -17.01
CA ARG A 32 -11.25 -6.67 -17.67
C ARG A 32 -10.66 -7.78 -16.79
N TYR A 33 -10.70 -7.59 -15.48
CA TYR A 33 -10.26 -8.57 -14.50
C TYR A 33 -11.26 -8.61 -13.35
N THR A 34 -11.24 -9.72 -12.62
CA THR A 34 -12.02 -9.97 -11.40
C THR A 34 -11.17 -9.80 -10.15
N SER A 35 -11.82 -9.59 -9.02
CA SER A 35 -11.21 -9.65 -7.68
C SER A 35 -10.46 -10.97 -7.46
N LYS A 36 -10.99 -12.10 -7.95
CA LYS A 36 -10.34 -13.41 -7.87
C LYS A 36 -9.00 -13.46 -8.63
N GLU A 37 -8.99 -13.07 -9.90
CA GLU A 37 -7.76 -13.05 -10.71
C GLU A 37 -6.72 -12.08 -10.14
N TYR A 38 -7.17 -10.95 -9.59
CA TYR A 38 -6.30 -10.02 -8.89
C TYR A 38 -5.67 -10.66 -7.66
N TYR A 39 -6.48 -11.32 -6.82
CA TYR A 39 -5.99 -12.00 -5.61
C TYR A 39 -4.99 -13.11 -5.93
N GLU A 40 -5.24 -13.90 -6.98
CA GLU A 40 -4.31 -14.94 -7.44
C GLU A 40 -2.94 -14.36 -7.81
N LYS A 41 -2.90 -13.17 -8.43
CA LYS A 41 -1.63 -12.47 -8.73
C LYS A 41 -0.91 -11.99 -7.47
N CYS A 42 -1.63 -11.48 -6.47
CA CYS A 42 -1.04 -11.11 -5.19
C CYS A 42 -0.44 -12.33 -4.47
N MET A 43 -1.15 -13.46 -4.46
CA MET A 43 -0.65 -14.70 -3.87
C MET A 43 0.56 -15.24 -4.62
N LEU A 44 0.59 -15.08 -5.95
CA LEU A 44 1.75 -15.44 -6.75
C LEU A 44 2.98 -14.63 -6.34
N LEU A 45 2.86 -13.32 -6.10
CA LEU A 45 3.97 -12.51 -5.60
C LEU A 45 4.45 -13.01 -4.23
N ARG A 46 3.54 -13.26 -3.29
CA ARG A 46 3.88 -13.80 -1.96
C ARG A 46 4.49 -15.19 -1.98
N LYS A 47 4.25 -15.97 -3.05
CA LYS A 47 4.89 -17.28 -3.24
C LYS A 47 6.37 -17.15 -3.57
N TYR A 48 6.77 -16.09 -4.28
CA TYR A 48 8.12 -15.93 -4.82
C TYR A 48 8.97 -14.90 -4.08
N PHE A 49 8.34 -13.95 -3.40
CA PHE A 49 9.02 -12.94 -2.60
C PHE A 49 8.66 -13.17 -1.13
N THR A 50 9.67 -13.16 -0.27
CA THR A 50 9.45 -13.17 1.18
C THR A 50 8.93 -11.80 1.58
N ARG A 51 7.71 -11.75 2.12
CA ARG A 51 7.08 -10.54 2.67
C ARG A 51 7.15 -9.31 1.73
N PRO A 52 6.61 -9.38 0.50
CA PRO A 52 6.62 -8.23 -0.38
C PRO A 52 5.65 -7.16 0.11
N ALA A 53 6.06 -5.89 0.03
CA ALA A 53 5.15 -4.77 0.20
C ALA A 53 4.22 -4.69 -1.02
N LEU A 54 2.94 -4.97 -0.82
CA LEU A 54 1.92 -4.81 -1.85
C LEU A 54 1.16 -3.51 -1.60
N THR A 55 1.11 -2.64 -2.61
CA THR A 55 0.37 -1.38 -2.53
C THR A 55 -0.67 -1.27 -3.64
N THR A 56 -1.71 -0.48 -3.41
CA THR A 56 -2.81 -0.35 -4.39
C THR A 56 -3.52 0.99 -4.30
N ASP A 57 -4.25 1.31 -5.37
CA ASP A 57 -5.19 2.44 -5.41
C ASP A 57 -6.63 1.91 -5.43
N VAL A 58 -7.50 2.50 -4.61
CA VAL A 58 -8.93 2.20 -4.53
C VAL A 58 -9.74 3.48 -4.69
N ILE A 59 -10.84 3.41 -5.43
CA ILE A 59 -11.80 4.50 -5.62
C ILE A 59 -13.11 4.13 -4.91
N VAL A 60 -13.50 4.94 -3.93
CA VAL A 60 -14.80 4.84 -3.26
C VAL A 60 -15.81 5.82 -3.86
N GLY A 61 -17.09 5.48 -3.79
CA GLY A 61 -18.17 6.33 -4.25
C GLY A 61 -18.35 6.37 -5.76
N PHE A 62 -17.88 5.33 -6.47
CA PHE A 62 -18.12 5.23 -7.90
C PHE A 62 -19.62 5.20 -8.20
N PRO A 63 -20.10 5.78 -9.30
CA PRO A 63 -21.54 5.80 -9.59
C PRO A 63 -22.16 4.40 -9.60
N GLY A 64 -23.23 4.24 -8.83
CA GLY A 64 -23.94 2.97 -8.60
C GLY A 64 -23.38 2.12 -7.46
N GLU A 65 -22.33 2.55 -6.75
CA GLU A 65 -21.75 1.79 -5.63
C GLU A 65 -22.68 1.75 -4.41
N THR A 66 -23.24 0.58 -4.16
CA THR A 66 -24.09 0.27 -3.00
C THR A 66 -23.28 0.06 -1.72
N LYS A 67 -23.95 -0.02 -0.57
CA LYS A 67 -23.28 -0.32 0.71
C LYS A 67 -22.68 -1.73 0.69
N GLU A 68 -23.40 -2.69 0.13
CA GLU A 68 -23.01 -4.10 0.04
C GLU A 68 -21.76 -4.28 -0.84
N GLU A 69 -21.68 -3.56 -1.96
CA GLU A 69 -20.50 -3.57 -2.84
C GLU A 69 -19.29 -2.91 -2.17
N PHE A 70 -19.50 -1.85 -1.39
CA PHE A 70 -18.44 -1.25 -0.59
C PHE A 70 -17.91 -2.23 0.47
N GLU A 71 -18.79 -2.89 1.23
CA GLU A 71 -18.37 -3.89 2.23
C GLU A 71 -17.64 -5.08 1.58
N GLN A 72 -18.08 -5.54 0.41
CA GLN A 72 -17.35 -6.55 -0.37
C GLN A 72 -15.95 -6.06 -0.74
N SER A 73 -15.83 -4.82 -1.21
CA SER A 73 -14.54 -4.22 -1.57
C SER A 73 -13.63 -4.11 -0.34
N LYS A 74 -14.15 -3.65 0.79
CA LYS A 74 -13.42 -3.55 2.06
C LYS A 74 -12.95 -4.91 2.56
N ALA A 75 -13.82 -5.92 2.56
CA ALA A 75 -13.46 -7.28 2.95
C ALA A 75 -12.40 -7.89 2.01
N PHE A 76 -12.46 -7.57 0.71
CA PHE A 76 -11.43 -7.99 -0.24
C PHE A 76 -10.08 -7.34 0.05
N ILE A 77 -10.05 -6.03 0.30
CA ILE A 77 -8.82 -5.29 0.67
C ILE A 77 -8.22 -5.87 1.96
N ASP A 78 -9.05 -6.12 2.97
CA ASP A 78 -8.63 -6.74 4.24
C ASP A 78 -8.03 -8.14 4.03
N LYS A 79 -8.64 -8.94 3.14
CA LYS A 79 -8.17 -10.29 2.76
C LYS A 79 -6.87 -10.28 1.98
N VAL A 80 -6.68 -9.32 1.06
CA VAL A 80 -5.44 -9.21 0.28
C VAL A 80 -4.28 -8.80 1.18
N ASP A 81 -4.54 -8.01 2.22
CA ASP A 81 -3.55 -7.63 3.24
C ASP A 81 -2.42 -6.75 2.65
N PHE A 82 -2.81 -5.63 2.03
CA PHE A 82 -1.86 -4.67 1.46
C PHE A 82 -1.05 -3.94 2.54
N TYR A 83 0.21 -3.63 2.24
CA TYR A 83 1.02 -2.73 3.06
C TYR A 83 0.41 -1.32 3.08
N GLU A 84 0.06 -0.80 1.89
CA GLU A 84 -0.54 0.53 1.75
C GLU A 84 -1.68 0.51 0.73
N THR A 85 -2.78 1.23 1.05
CA THR A 85 -3.90 1.43 0.15
C THR A 85 -4.18 2.93 0.02
N HIS A 86 -3.92 3.49 -1.16
CA HIS A 86 -4.34 4.86 -1.48
C HIS A 86 -5.82 4.90 -1.79
N VAL A 87 -6.56 5.67 -1.00
CA VAL A 87 -8.01 5.77 -1.12
C VAL A 87 -8.38 7.10 -1.76
N PHE A 88 -9.01 7.03 -2.93
CA PHE A 88 -9.53 8.18 -3.64
C PHE A 88 -11.05 8.20 -3.58
N LYS A 89 -11.63 9.38 -3.33
CA LYS A 89 -13.07 9.59 -3.54
C LYS A 89 -13.31 9.83 -5.03
N TYR A 90 -14.29 9.14 -5.60
CA TYR A 90 -14.71 9.41 -6.97
C TYR A 90 -15.16 10.86 -7.11
N SER A 91 -14.55 11.57 -8.06
CA SER A 91 -14.93 12.92 -8.45
C SER A 91 -15.41 12.91 -9.89
N LYS A 92 -16.52 13.60 -10.14
CA LYS A 92 -17.12 13.70 -11.47
C LYS A 92 -16.21 14.54 -12.37
N ARG A 93 -15.79 13.97 -13.50
CA ARG A 93 -15.03 14.68 -14.54
C ARG A 93 -15.83 14.73 -15.83
N GLU A 94 -16.06 15.93 -16.35
CA GLU A 94 -16.78 16.12 -17.60
C GLU A 94 -16.15 15.32 -18.75
N GLY A 95 -16.98 14.82 -19.67
CA GLY A 95 -16.55 13.99 -20.79
C GLY A 95 -16.33 12.50 -20.48
N THR A 96 -16.41 12.06 -19.22
CA THR A 96 -16.26 10.65 -18.86
C THR A 96 -17.60 9.89 -18.88
N LYS A 97 -17.58 8.58 -19.19
CA LYS A 97 -18.77 7.71 -19.10
C LYS A 97 -19.39 7.72 -17.70
N ALA A 98 -18.53 7.74 -16.67
CA ALA A 98 -18.95 7.75 -15.27
C ALA A 98 -19.69 9.06 -14.89
N ALA A 99 -19.36 10.19 -15.53
CA ALA A 99 -20.06 11.45 -15.30
C ALA A 99 -21.51 11.45 -15.82
N ALA A 100 -21.83 10.63 -16.82
CA ALA A 100 -23.18 10.48 -17.37
C ALA A 100 -24.04 9.45 -16.61
N MET A 101 -23.47 8.70 -15.66
CA MET A 101 -24.22 7.73 -14.85
C MET A 101 -25.16 8.46 -13.88
N LYS A 102 -26.40 7.97 -13.73
CA LYS A 102 -27.44 8.61 -12.92
C LYS A 102 -27.21 8.44 -11.42
N ASP A 103 -26.71 7.28 -11.01
CA ASP A 103 -26.64 6.86 -9.61
C ASP A 103 -25.37 7.38 -8.92
N GLN A 104 -25.20 8.71 -8.89
CA GLN A 104 -24.05 9.32 -8.21
C GLN A 104 -24.15 9.14 -6.69
N VAL A 105 -23.05 8.74 -6.05
CA VAL A 105 -23.00 8.58 -4.59
C VAL A 105 -22.84 9.96 -3.92
N PRO A 106 -23.60 10.28 -2.85
CA PRO A 106 -23.43 11.53 -2.09
C PRO A 106 -22.03 11.67 -1.47
N GLU A 107 -21.51 12.90 -1.41
CA GLU A 107 -20.15 13.16 -0.93
C GLU A 107 -19.91 12.70 0.52
N GLU A 108 -20.90 12.85 1.39
CA GLU A 108 -20.86 12.38 2.78
C GLU A 108 -20.61 10.86 2.86
N MET A 109 -21.28 10.08 2.01
CA MET A 109 -21.08 8.64 1.93
C MET A 109 -19.68 8.29 1.41
N LYS A 110 -19.15 9.05 0.44
CA LYS A 110 -17.77 8.85 -0.03
C LYS A 110 -16.75 9.16 1.06
N ALA A 111 -16.97 10.22 1.84
CA ALA A 111 -16.11 10.59 2.96
C ALA A 111 -16.11 9.52 4.05
N CYS A 112 -17.29 9.01 4.42
CA CYS A 112 -17.42 7.91 5.38
C CYS A 112 -16.66 6.66 4.92
N ARG A 113 -16.95 6.18 3.69
CA ARG A 113 -16.27 5.03 3.08
C ARG A 113 -14.75 5.22 2.96
N SER A 114 -14.31 6.41 2.59
CA SER A 114 -12.89 6.75 2.48
C SER A 114 -12.21 6.63 3.84
N ASN A 115 -12.81 7.18 4.90
CA ASN A 115 -12.25 7.12 6.24
C ASN A 115 -12.15 5.67 6.74
N GLU A 116 -13.15 4.84 6.48
CA GLU A 116 -13.11 3.42 6.84
C GLU A 116 -11.93 2.67 6.18
N LEU A 117 -11.71 2.87 4.88
CA LEU A 117 -10.59 2.23 4.18
C LEU A 117 -9.24 2.81 4.60
N LEU A 118 -9.14 4.11 4.92
CA LEU A 118 -7.91 4.71 5.45
C LEU A 118 -7.56 4.12 6.82
N LEU A 119 -8.54 3.92 7.69
CA LEU A 119 -8.33 3.26 8.99
C LEU A 119 -7.89 1.81 8.81
N LEU A 120 -8.50 1.08 7.86
CA LEU A 120 -8.06 -0.27 7.51
C LEU A 120 -6.61 -0.27 7.00
N SER A 121 -6.27 0.63 6.07
CA SER A 121 -4.90 0.75 5.52
C SER A 121 -3.88 1.00 6.62
N ARG A 122 -4.14 1.94 7.54
CA ARG A 122 -3.25 2.23 8.68
C ARG A 122 -3.06 1.01 9.59
N LYS A 123 -4.13 0.24 9.83
CA LYS A 123 -4.05 -1.00 10.61
C LYS A 123 -3.17 -2.04 9.92
N LYS A 124 -3.29 -2.19 8.60
CA LYS A 124 -2.51 -3.14 7.81
C LYS A 124 -1.04 -2.74 7.70
N GLN A 125 -0.77 -1.46 7.43
CA GLN A 125 0.56 -0.87 7.44
C GLN A 125 1.25 -1.14 8.78
N ALA A 126 0.60 -0.81 9.90
CA ALA A 126 1.14 -1.04 11.23
C ALA A 126 1.43 -2.52 11.51
N ALA A 127 0.58 -3.45 11.05
CA ALA A 127 0.81 -4.87 11.23
C ALA A 127 2.03 -5.37 10.43
N TYR A 128 2.18 -4.89 9.19
CA TYR A 128 3.32 -5.22 8.34
C TYR A 128 4.65 -4.73 8.93
N GLU A 129 4.64 -3.49 9.44
CA GLU A 129 5.80 -2.86 10.08
C GLU A 129 6.17 -3.54 11.41
N GLU A 130 5.18 -3.94 12.20
CA GLU A 130 5.40 -4.66 13.47
C GLU A 130 6.17 -5.96 13.23
N GLU A 131 5.88 -6.67 12.14
CA GLU A 131 6.60 -7.88 11.78
C GLU A 131 8.07 -7.62 11.37
N LEU A 132 8.48 -6.37 11.11
CA LEU A 132 9.89 -6.04 10.86
C LEU A 132 10.70 -5.91 12.16
N ILE A 133 10.03 -5.73 13.30
CA ILE A 133 10.69 -5.60 14.60
C ILE A 133 11.38 -6.91 14.97
N GLY A 134 12.63 -6.82 15.43
CA GLY A 134 13.52 -7.95 15.71
C GLY A 134 14.15 -8.58 14.46
N THR A 135 14.03 -7.93 13.29
CA THR A 135 14.66 -8.40 12.05
C THR A 135 15.75 -7.45 11.58
N VAL A 136 16.69 -7.96 10.79
CA VAL A 136 17.72 -7.16 10.12
C VAL A 136 17.23 -6.83 8.71
N GLN A 137 17.18 -5.54 8.39
CA GLN A 137 16.75 -5.01 7.10
C GLN A 137 17.93 -4.33 6.38
N GLU A 138 18.04 -4.54 5.08
CA GLU A 138 18.98 -3.79 4.24
C GLU A 138 18.37 -2.43 3.91
N VAL A 139 19.00 -1.35 4.36
CA VAL A 139 18.52 0.03 4.24
C VAL A 139 19.47 0.85 3.39
N LEU A 140 18.96 1.50 2.35
CA LEU A 140 19.68 2.54 1.62
C LEU A 140 19.57 3.84 2.39
N MET A 141 20.70 4.34 2.91
CA MET A 141 20.75 5.60 3.66
C MET A 141 20.74 6.80 2.71
N GLU A 142 19.89 7.80 2.99
CA GLU A 142 19.63 8.91 2.05
C GLU A 142 19.78 10.30 2.70
N GLU A 143 19.14 10.52 3.84
CA GLU A 143 19.04 11.84 4.46
C GLU A 143 19.61 11.85 5.88
N GLU A 144 20.34 12.90 6.25
CA GLU A 144 20.75 13.13 7.64
C GLU A 144 19.68 13.94 8.38
N LEU A 145 19.39 13.56 9.62
CA LEU A 145 18.45 14.21 10.50
C LEU A 145 19.14 14.52 11.84
N LEU A 146 19.00 15.76 12.30
CA LEU A 146 19.43 16.17 13.64
C LEU A 146 18.21 16.21 14.57
N VAL A 147 18.21 15.37 15.60
CA VAL A 147 17.17 15.32 16.63
C VAL A 147 17.83 15.49 17.98
N ASP A 148 17.47 16.53 18.72
CA ASP A 148 18.00 16.83 20.06
C ASP A 148 19.53 16.83 20.15
N GLY A 149 20.20 17.29 19.08
CA GLY A 149 21.66 17.34 18.99
C GLY A 149 22.33 16.01 18.61
N GLU A 150 21.55 14.94 18.44
CA GLU A 150 22.02 13.65 17.96
C GLU A 150 21.81 13.51 16.45
N ARG A 151 22.75 12.83 15.79
CA ARG A 151 22.71 12.57 14.34
C ARG A 151 22.06 11.23 14.05
N TYR A 152 21.00 11.30 13.26
CA TYR A 152 20.30 10.17 12.69
C TYR A 152 20.47 10.21 11.17
N GLN A 153 20.37 9.05 10.55
CA GLN A 153 20.17 8.94 9.12
C GLN A 153 18.87 8.21 8.84
N THR A 154 18.14 8.70 7.85
CA THR A 154 16.95 8.04 7.35
C THR A 154 17.23 7.44 5.98
N GLY A 155 16.54 6.34 5.72
CA GLY A 155 16.68 5.59 4.49
C GLY A 155 15.47 4.69 4.27
N HIS A 156 15.52 3.91 3.19
CA HIS A 156 14.44 3.00 2.84
C HIS A 156 14.94 1.55 2.79
N THR A 157 14.13 0.63 3.33
CA THR A 157 14.33 -0.80 3.09
C THR A 157 14.04 -1.14 1.63
N ARG A 158 14.33 -2.39 1.22
CA ARG A 158 13.97 -2.88 -0.12
C ARG A 158 12.45 -2.84 -0.38
N GLU A 159 11.65 -2.96 0.67
CA GLU A 159 10.18 -2.89 0.65
C GLU A 159 9.67 -1.43 0.72
N TYR A 160 10.56 -0.44 0.68
CA TYR A 160 10.27 1.00 0.82
C TYR A 160 9.71 1.42 2.18
N VAL A 161 10.02 0.67 3.25
CA VAL A 161 9.74 1.13 4.61
C VAL A 161 10.81 2.15 5.01
N LYS A 162 10.38 3.34 5.45
CA LYS A 162 11.32 4.38 5.88
C LYS A 162 11.82 4.08 7.29
N VAL A 163 13.14 3.99 7.43
CA VAL A 163 13.82 3.65 8.68
C VAL A 163 14.78 4.75 9.08
N GLY A 164 14.79 5.12 10.36
CA GLY A 164 15.78 5.98 11.00
C GLY A 164 16.76 5.18 11.83
N GLN A 165 18.05 5.47 11.67
CA GLN A 165 19.14 4.85 12.42
C GLN A 165 20.05 5.92 13.01
N LYS A 166 20.38 5.80 14.29
CA LYS A 166 21.41 6.62 14.92
C LYS A 166 22.78 6.21 14.37
N ILE A 167 23.57 7.18 13.92
CA ILE A 167 24.85 6.94 13.26
C ILE A 167 25.95 7.85 13.82
N GLY A 168 27.17 7.30 13.94
CA GLY A 168 28.36 8.06 14.32
C GLY A 168 29.06 8.73 13.12
N GLU A 169 28.90 8.16 11.93
CA GLU A 169 29.50 8.60 10.67
C GLU A 169 28.45 8.58 9.56
N ASN A 170 28.53 9.54 8.65
CA ASN A 170 27.57 9.69 7.56
C ASN A 170 27.78 8.59 6.51
N ARG A 171 26.72 7.82 6.22
CA ARG A 171 26.69 6.72 5.24
C ARG A 171 25.72 6.94 4.07
N ILE A 172 25.48 8.19 3.64
CA ILE A 172 24.56 8.49 2.53
C ILE A 172 25.00 7.74 1.25
N ASN A 173 24.02 7.19 0.52
CA ASN A 173 24.17 6.35 -0.68
C ASN A 173 24.78 4.96 -0.42
N GLU A 174 24.85 4.51 0.83
CA GLU A 174 25.31 3.17 1.18
C GLU A 174 24.14 2.27 1.62
N LEU A 175 24.25 0.99 1.27
CA LEU A 175 23.37 -0.06 1.81
C LEU A 175 23.94 -0.55 3.14
N VAL A 176 23.15 -0.43 4.21
CA VAL A 176 23.53 -0.81 5.56
C VAL A 176 22.52 -1.79 6.12
N ASN A 177 23.00 -2.87 6.74
CA ASN A 177 22.15 -3.77 7.51
C ASN A 177 21.81 -3.12 8.84
N VAL A 178 20.52 -2.87 9.05
CA VAL A 178 19.98 -2.23 10.25
C VAL A 178 19.07 -3.22 10.96
N GLU A 179 19.32 -3.46 12.25
CA GLU A 179 18.39 -4.18 13.11
C GLU A 179 17.25 -3.25 13.55
N ILE A 180 16.01 -3.65 13.29
CA ILE A 180 14.83 -2.89 13.70
C ILE A 180 14.46 -3.34 15.12
N GLU A 181 15.00 -2.68 16.13
CA GLU A 181 14.80 -3.00 17.54
C GLU A 181 13.44 -2.54 18.05
N SER A 182 12.91 -1.45 17.50
CA SER A 182 11.62 -0.90 17.91
C SER A 182 10.92 -0.12 16.81
N ARG A 183 9.62 0.09 17.00
CA ARG A 183 8.79 0.91 16.10
C ARG A 183 9.28 2.36 15.96
N LEU A 184 10.05 2.89 16.91
CA LEU A 184 10.59 4.25 16.84
C LEU A 184 11.58 4.44 15.69
N GLN A 185 12.16 3.35 15.18
CA GLN A 185 13.01 3.40 14.00
C GLN A 185 12.19 3.47 12.71
N ILE A 186 10.90 3.15 12.71
CA ILE A 186 10.05 3.23 11.51
C ILE A 186 9.41 4.62 11.45
N ILE A 187 9.65 5.34 10.36
CA ILE A 187 9.27 6.75 10.19
C ILE A 187 8.07 6.83 9.24
N HIS A 188 7.08 7.65 9.60
CA HIS A 188 5.86 7.94 8.82
C HIS A 188 5.80 9.39 8.36
#